data_AF-A0A6I5CIM3-F1
#
_entry.id   AF-A0A6I5CIM3-F1
#
_cell.length_a   1.000
_cell.length_b   1.000
_cell.length_c   1.000
_cell.angle_alpha   90.00
_cell.angle_beta   90.00
_cell.angle_gamma   90.00
#
_symmetry.space_group_name_H-M   'P 1'
#
loop_
_entity.id
_entity.type
_entity.pdbx_description
1 polymer ?
#
loop_
_entity_poly.entity_id
_entity_poly.type
_entity_poly.pdbx_seq_one_letter_code
_entity_poly.pdbx_strand_id
1 'polypeptide(L)' 'MQPNTLLDAILDEAGVSHAGLAAHVNQAGRARGLALRYEHTAVARWLKGQRPRGQVPDLICEVLAARLHRTVTLDDIGLG' A
#
# COMPACT_ATOMS: atom_id res chain seq x y z
N MET A 1 9.53 -10.41 -12.23
CA MET A 1 9.04 -10.04 -10.89
C MET A 1 7.87 -10.96 -10.58
N GLN A 2 7.83 -11.52 -9.37
CA GLN A 2 6.74 -12.38 -8.93
C GLN A 2 5.57 -11.50 -8.46
N PRO A 3 4.30 -11.81 -8.81
CA PRO A 3 3.16 -11.05 -8.32
C PRO A 3 3.11 -11.04 -6.79
N ASN A 4 2.72 -9.91 -6.21
CA ASN A 4 2.52 -9.76 -4.77
C ASN A 4 1.08 -10.13 -4.41
N THR A 5 0.84 -11.44 -4.25
CA THR A 5 -0.48 -11.98 -3.91
C THR A 5 -0.92 -11.65 -2.48
N LEU A 6 0.03 -11.34 -1.59
CA LEU A 6 -0.27 -10.95 -0.20
C LEU A 6 -0.87 -9.54 -0.15
N LEU A 7 -0.27 -8.59 -0.86
CA LEU A 7 -0.86 -7.26 -1.03
C LEU A 7 -2.24 -7.35 -1.71
N ASP A 8 -2.39 -8.18 -2.74
CA ASP A 8 -3.67 -8.37 -3.44
C ASP A 8 -4.78 -8.83 -2.47
N ALA A 9 -4.50 -9.87 -1.67
CA ALA A 9 -5.43 -10.41 -0.69
C ALA A 9 -5.84 -9.38 0.37
N ILE A 10 -4.89 -8.57 0.87
CA ILE A 10 -5.21 -7.54 1.87
C ILE A 10 -6.01 -6.39 1.27
N LEU A 11 -5.80 -6.03 0.00
CA LEU A 11 -6.62 -5.00 -0.65
C LEU A 11 -8.08 -5.47 -0.83
N ASP A 12 -8.27 -6.75 -1.14
CA ASP A 12 -9.60 -7.38 -1.21
C ASP A 12 -10.28 -7.40 0.17
N GLU A 13 -9.59 -7.88 1.22
CA GLU A 13 -10.09 -7.86 2.61
C GLU A 13 -10.48 -6.44 3.06
N ALA A 14 -9.64 -5.46 2.72
CA ALA A 14 -9.89 -4.06 3.07
C ALA A 14 -10.98 -3.41 2.21
N GLY A 15 -11.42 -4.05 1.12
CA GLY A 15 -12.38 -3.47 0.18
C GLY A 15 -11.96 -2.09 -0.33
N VAL A 16 -10.67 -1.92 -0.66
CA VAL A 16 -10.11 -0.66 -1.15
C VAL A 16 -9.68 -0.77 -2.60
N SER A 17 -10.07 0.20 -3.43
CA SER A 17 -9.63 0.25 -4.82
C SER A 17 -8.17 0.67 -4.93
N HIS A 18 -7.51 0.35 -6.05
CA HIS A 18 -6.14 0.80 -6.31
C HIS A 18 -5.98 2.32 -6.27
N ALA A 19 -6.95 3.05 -6.83
CA ALA A 19 -6.97 4.51 -6.77
C ALA A 19 -7.15 5.00 -5.32
N GLY A 20 -8.03 4.33 -4.56
CA GLY A 20 -8.24 4.58 -3.14
C GLY A 20 -6.95 4.40 -2.34
N LEU A 21 -6.26 3.27 -2.50
CA LEU A 21 -4.99 3.02 -1.82
C LEU A 21 -3.96 4.11 -2.14
N ALA A 22 -3.80 4.45 -3.42
CA ALA A 22 -2.86 5.48 -3.85
C ALA A 22 -3.16 6.84 -3.19
N ALA A 23 -4.43 7.24 -3.14
CA ALA A 23 -4.86 8.48 -2.50
C ALA A 23 -4.56 8.49 -0.99
N HIS A 24 -4.87 7.41 -0.28
CA HIS A 24 -4.61 7.31 1.16
C HIS A 24 -3.10 7.28 1.47
N VAL A 25 -2.30 6.58 0.66
CA VAL A 25 -0.83 6.59 0.78
C VAL A 25 -0.27 7.99 0.56
N ASN A 26 -0.78 8.73 -0.44
CA ASN A 26 -0.36 10.12 -0.67
C ASN A 26 -0.75 11.02 0.51
N GLN A 27 -1.94 10.83 1.08
CA GLN A 27 -2.40 11.58 2.25
C GLN A 27 -1.55 11.29 3.48
N ALA A 28 -1.28 10.02 3.78
CA ALA A 28 -0.44 9.60 4.89
C ALA A 28 1.01 10.11 4.70
N GLY A 29 1.54 10.04 3.48
CA GLY A 29 2.83 10.63 3.14
C GLY A 29 2.88 12.14 3.37
N ARG A 30 1.83 12.87 2.96
CA ARG A 30 1.72 14.32 3.19
C ARG A 30 1.71 14.67 4.68
N ALA A 31 1.03 13.88 5.52
CA ALA A 31 1.03 14.06 6.96
C ALA A 31 2.44 13.91 7.57
N ARG A 32 3.32 13.11 6.94
CA ARG A 32 4.73 12.94 7.29
C ARG A 32 5.69 13.90 6.56
N GLY A 33 5.18 14.91 5.85
CA GLY A 33 5.98 15.87 5.09
C GLY A 33 6.55 15.33 3.75
N LEU A 34 6.06 14.19 3.27
CA LEU A 34 6.47 13.60 1.99
C LEU A 34 5.61 14.13 0.84
N ALA A 35 6.26 14.50 -0.26
CA ALA A 35 5.59 14.89 -1.50
C ALA A 35 5.36 13.69 -2.42
N LEU A 36 4.36 12.86 -2.11
CA LEU A 36 3.98 11.68 -2.89
C LEU A 36 2.88 12.00 -3.92
N ARG A 37 2.92 11.34 -5.08
CA ARG A 37 1.96 11.50 -6.18
C ARG A 37 1.68 10.16 -6.86
N TYR A 38 1.31 9.15 -6.09
CA TYR A 38 0.95 7.85 -6.62
C TYR A 38 -0.46 7.86 -7.21
N GLU A 39 -0.63 7.05 -8.24
CA GLU A 39 -1.89 6.78 -8.93
C GLU A 39 -2.18 5.27 -8.89
N HIS A 40 -3.38 4.87 -9.30
CA HIS A 40 -3.77 3.45 -9.37
C HIS A 40 -2.77 2.56 -10.15
N THR A 41 -2.09 3.12 -11.16
CA THR A 41 -1.06 2.41 -11.94
C THR A 41 0.19 2.07 -11.12
N ALA A 42 0.53 2.87 -10.09
CA ALA A 42 1.62 2.55 -9.18
C ALA A 42 1.26 1.33 -8.33
N VAL A 43 0.03 1.30 -7.78
CA VAL A 43 -0.49 0.15 -7.03
C VAL A 43 -0.51 -1.11 -7.89
N ALA A 44 -0.98 -1.01 -9.14
CA ALA A 44 -0.95 -2.12 -10.08
C ALA A 44 0.49 -2.64 -10.34
N ARG A 45 1.51 -1.79 -10.28
CA ARG A 45 2.91 -2.24 -10.37
C ARG A 45 3.37 -2.91 -9.08
N TRP A 46 2.94 -2.45 -7.91
CA TRP A 46 3.23 -3.10 -6.63
C TRP A 46 2.66 -4.51 -6.56
N LEU A 47 1.43 -4.70 -7.04
CA LEU A 47 0.80 -6.01 -7.20
C LEU A 47 1.53 -6.91 -8.19
N LYS A 48 2.21 -6.34 -9.20
CA LYS A 48 3.08 -7.07 -10.12
C LYS A 48 4.48 -7.37 -9.55
N GLY A 49 4.72 -7.04 -8.27
CA GLY A 49 5.97 -7.31 -7.57
C GLY A 49 6.98 -6.16 -7.59
N GLN A 50 6.60 -4.97 -8.06
CA GLN A 50 7.48 -3.81 -7.93
C GLN A 50 7.46 -3.29 -6.50
N ARG A 51 8.61 -3.26 -5.82
CA ARG A 51 8.68 -2.68 -4.47
C ARG A 51 8.46 -1.15 -4.51
N PRO A 52 7.54 -0.58 -3.70
CA PRO A 52 7.46 0.85 -3.47
C PRO A 52 8.77 1.40 -2.88
N ARG A 53 9.06 2.69 -3.10
CA ARG A 53 10.34 3.29 -2.69
C ARG A 53 10.24 3.98 -1.33
N GLY A 54 11.37 4.08 -0.63
CA GLY A 54 11.46 4.84 0.62
C GLY A 54 10.49 4.32 1.69
N GLN A 55 9.81 5.23 2.38
CA GLN A 55 8.87 4.92 3.48
C GLN A 55 7.50 4.41 3.00
N VAL A 56 7.30 4.23 1.69
CA VAL A 56 5.98 3.89 1.13
C VAL A 56 5.49 2.51 1.56
N PRO A 57 6.32 1.45 1.69
CA PRO A 57 5.87 0.18 2.26
C PRO A 57 5.25 0.35 3.66
N ASP A 58 5.86 1.15 4.53
CA ASP A 58 5.34 1.42 5.88
C ASP A 58 4.03 2.22 5.86
N LEU A 59 3.90 3.16 4.91
CA LEU A 59 2.66 3.90 4.70
C LEU A 59 1.52 3.00 4.21
N ILE A 60 1.83 2.01 3.36
CA ILE A 60 0.83 1.02 2.92
C ILE A 60 0.34 0.20 4.13
N CYS A 61 1.26 -0.26 4.99
CA CYS A 61 0.90 -0.93 6.24
C CYS A 61 0.00 -0.06 7.12
N GLU A 62 0.35 1.20 7.35
CA GLU A 62 -0.45 2.13 8.17
C GLU A 62 -1.87 2.32 7.60
N VAL A 63 -1.98 2.58 6.29
CA VAL A 63 -3.27 2.80 5.62
C VAL A 63 -4.17 1.56 5.74
N LEU A 64 -3.60 0.37 5.53
CA LEU A 64 -4.36 -0.88 5.60
C LEU A 64 -4.70 -1.25 7.03
N ALA A 65 -3.79 -1.05 7.98
CA ALA A 65 -4.02 -1.28 9.40
C ALA A 65 -5.15 -0.40 9.94
N ALA A 66 -5.15 0.89 9.58
CA ALA A 66 -6.21 1.82 9.98
C ALA A 66 -7.57 1.40 9.42
N ARG A 67 -7.61 0.88 8.19
CA ARG A 67 -8.84 0.45 7.52
C ARG A 67 -9.38 -0.89 8.01
N LEU A 68 -8.50 -1.82 8.35
CA LEU A 68 -8.86 -3.17 8.83
C LEU A 68 -9.01 -3.25 10.36
N HIS A 69 -8.71 -2.17 11.08
CA HIS A 69 -8.73 -2.13 12.55
C HIS A 69 -7.87 -3.21 13.22
N ARG A 70 -6.76 -3.60 12.57
CA ARG A 70 -5.78 -4.56 13.07
C ARG A 70 -4.38 -4.18 12.62
N THR A 71 -3.35 -4.72 13.27
CA THR A 71 -1.97 -4.57 12.80
C THR A 71 -1.81 -5.23 11.43
N VAL A 72 -1.10 -4.54 10.54
CA VAL A 72 -0.64 -5.04 9.23
C VAL A 72 0.86 -4.76 9.16
N THR A 73 1.65 -5.79 8.88
CA THR A 73 3.11 -5.76 8.80
C THR A 73 3.60 -5.83 7.35
N LEU A 74 4.90 -5.62 7.14
CA LEU A 74 5.50 -5.74 5.80
C LEU A 74 5.39 -7.17 5.26
N ASP A 75 5.55 -8.19 6.10
CA ASP A 75 5.33 -9.58 5.72
C ASP A 75 3.88 -9.85 5.31
N ASP A 76 2.90 -9.28 6.02
CA ASP A 76 1.47 -9.43 5.69
C ASP A 76 1.13 -8.92 4.28
N ILE A 77 1.86 -7.90 3.79
CA ILE A 77 1.68 -7.34 2.44
C ILE A 77 2.77 -7.79 1.45
N GLY A 78 3.59 -8.80 1.80
CA GLY A 78 4.63 -9.34 0.91
C GLY A 78 5.73 -8.35 0.54
N LEU A 79 6.04 -7.40 1.42
CA LEU A 79 7.10 -6.39 1.27
C LEU A 79 8.19 -6.47 2.36
N GLY A 80 8.19 -7.53 3.18
CA GLY A 80 9.24 -7.88 4.14
C GLY A 80 10.58 -8.15 3.48
#